data_AF-A0A150FZ19-F1
#
_entry.id   AF-A0A150FZ19-F1
#
_cell.length_a   1.000
_cell.length_b   1.000
_cell.length_c   1.000
_cell.angle_alpha   90.00
_cell.angle_beta   90.00
_cell.angle_gamma   90.00
#
_symmetry.space_group_name_H-M   'P 1'
#
loop_
_entity.id
_entity.type
_entity.pdbx_description
1 polymer ?
#
loop_
_entity_poly.entity_id
_entity_poly.type
_entity_poly.pdbx_seq_one_letter_code
_entity_poly.pdbx_strand_id
1 'polypeptide(L)'
;MGREADGVSAEMLEAADRRVCLPMYGFNDSYNLSVATAMVLHHLFLCCPEARGDLPPERRRALRAEWYSRLARTDAQRAQFLARLDDPPPPFADVRRPDEHRTAWVPPKIARKEQEQAASLAEQRQALREDGEAGGA
;
A
#
# COMPACT_ATOMS: atom_id res chain seq x y z
N MET A 1 -15.03 7.21 10.21
CA MET A 1 -15.14 7.05 8.74
C MET A 1 -16.52 6.48 8.42
N GLY A 2 -17.14 6.89 7.31
CA GLY A 2 -18.52 6.52 6.96
C GLY A 2 -18.62 5.31 6.04
N ARG A 3 -19.84 5.04 5.53
CA ARG A 3 -20.07 4.07 4.43
C ARG A 3 -19.66 4.68 3.10
N GLU A 4 -19.37 3.84 2.11
CA GLU A 4 -18.96 4.31 0.77
C GLU A 4 -20.06 5.10 0.04
N ALA A 5 -21.31 4.66 0.14
CA ALA A 5 -22.43 5.30 -0.54
C ALA A 5 -22.85 6.63 0.10
N ASP A 6 -23.02 6.63 1.43
CA ASP A 6 -23.74 7.71 2.13
C ASP A 6 -22.86 8.47 3.13
N GLY A 7 -21.57 8.13 3.24
CA GLY A 7 -20.67 8.76 4.20
C GLY A 7 -21.04 8.46 5.66
N VAL A 8 -20.77 9.42 6.54
CA VAL A 8 -21.02 9.31 8.00
C VAL A 8 -22.48 9.64 8.31
N SER A 9 -23.09 8.88 9.23
CA SER A 9 -24.48 9.14 9.62
C SER A 9 -24.61 10.41 10.48
N ALA A 10 -25.84 10.93 10.58
CA ALA A 10 -26.14 12.07 11.46
C ALA A 10 -25.80 11.75 12.93
N GLU A 11 -26.12 10.55 13.40
CA GLU A 11 -25.77 10.07 14.75
C GLU A 11 -24.26 10.11 15.00
N MET A 12 -23.44 9.67 14.03
CA MET A 12 -21.98 9.74 14.15
C MET A 12 -21.48 11.18 14.19
N LEU A 13 -22.11 12.08 13.44
CA LEU A 13 -21.76 13.50 13.42
C LEU A 13 -22.11 14.17 14.74
N GLU A 14 -23.25 13.85 15.33
CA GLU A 14 -23.71 14.36 16.63
C GLU A 14 -22.84 13.86 17.79
N ALA A 15 -22.43 12.58 17.74
CA ALA A 15 -21.56 11.99 18.75
C ALA A 15 -20.09 12.43 18.67
N ALA A 16 -19.66 13.06 17.58
CA ALA A 16 -18.25 13.40 17.35
C ALA A 16 -17.86 14.74 17.99
N ASP A 17 -16.80 14.72 18.81
CA ASP A 17 -16.21 15.95 19.37
C ASP A 17 -15.66 16.89 18.29
N ARG A 18 -15.12 16.31 17.22
CA ARG A 18 -14.49 17.01 16.11
C ARG A 18 -14.82 16.35 14.79
N ARG A 19 -14.90 17.18 13.76
CA ARG A 19 -15.12 16.77 12.37
C ARG A 19 -13.97 17.29 11.54
N VAL A 20 -13.38 16.42 10.72
CA VAL A 20 -12.27 16.77 9.82
C VAL A 20 -12.70 16.52 8.39
N CYS A 21 -12.23 17.35 7.46
CA CYS A 21 -12.45 17.17 6.03
C CYS A 21 -11.10 17.15 5.31
N LEU A 22 -11.04 16.38 4.22
CA LEU A 22 -9.93 16.45 3.29
C LEU A 22 -10.28 17.51 2.24
N PRO A 23 -9.45 18.54 2.04
CA PRO A 23 -9.71 19.55 1.03
C PRO A 23 -9.70 18.90 -0.36
N MET A 24 -10.73 19.17 -1.15
CA MET A 24 -10.87 18.69 -2.52
C MET A 24 -10.96 19.88 -3.46
N TYR A 25 -10.32 19.74 -4.61
CA TYR A 25 -10.32 20.73 -5.68
C TYR A 25 -10.71 20.03 -6.98
N GLY A 26 -11.64 20.62 -7.73
CA GLY A 26 -12.19 20.05 -8.97
C GLY A 26 -13.60 19.50 -8.79
N PHE A 27 -13.98 18.57 -9.67
CA PHE A 27 -15.36 18.08 -9.79
C PHE A 27 -15.69 16.85 -8.93
N ASN A 28 -14.72 16.33 -8.17
CA ASN A 28 -14.96 15.17 -7.32
C ASN A 28 -15.55 15.60 -5.97
N ASP A 29 -16.64 14.94 -5.59
CA ASP A 29 -17.34 15.19 -4.31
C ASP A 29 -16.80 14.35 -3.15
N SER A 30 -15.95 13.35 -3.41
CA SER A 30 -15.34 12.53 -2.35
C SER A 30 -14.09 11.79 -2.81
N TYR A 31 -13.29 11.35 -1.85
CA TYR A 31 -12.27 10.32 -2.05
C TYR A 31 -12.87 8.94 -1.77
N ASN A 32 -12.29 7.90 -2.38
CA ASN A 32 -12.56 6.52 -1.97
C ASN A 32 -12.31 6.36 -0.45
N LEU A 33 -13.18 5.63 0.24
CA LEU A 33 -13.15 5.48 1.69
C LEU A 33 -11.79 4.99 2.22
N SER A 34 -11.18 4.01 1.55
CA SER A 34 -9.87 3.48 1.96
C SER A 34 -8.76 4.51 1.78
N VAL A 35 -8.81 5.30 0.70
CA VAL A 35 -7.84 6.36 0.41
C VAL A 35 -7.97 7.50 1.41
N ALA A 36 -9.20 7.96 1.67
CA ALA A 36 -9.48 8.99 2.67
C ALA A 36 -8.97 8.57 4.06
N THR A 37 -9.24 7.32 4.44
CA THR A 37 -8.78 6.75 5.72
C THR A 37 -7.25 6.72 5.81
N ALA A 38 -6.58 6.26 4.74
CA ALA A 38 -5.12 6.23 4.68
C ALA A 38 -4.50 7.63 4.79
N MET A 39 -5.06 8.64 4.10
CA MET A 39 -4.59 10.02 4.17
C MET A 39 -4.72 10.61 5.59
N VAL A 40 -5.86 10.38 6.25
CA VAL A 40 -6.10 10.86 7.62
C VAL A 40 -5.13 10.20 8.60
N LEU A 41 -4.97 8.87 8.55
CA LEU A 41 -4.02 8.15 9.42
C LEU A 41 -2.58 8.59 9.16
N HIS A 42 -2.20 8.75 7.89
CA HIS A 42 -0.88 9.23 7.52
C HIS A 42 -0.61 10.62 8.11
N HIS A 43 -1.55 11.56 7.95
CA HIS A 43 -1.43 12.89 8.50
C HIS A 43 -1.36 12.88 10.03
N LEU A 44 -2.17 12.05 10.70
CA LEU A 44 -2.12 11.87 12.15
C LEU A 44 -0.71 11.45 12.60
N PHE A 45 -0.08 10.50 11.91
CA PHE A 45 1.27 10.05 12.24
C PHE A 45 2.39 11.02 11.86
N LEU A 46 2.12 12.02 11.01
CA LEU A 46 3.03 13.14 10.77
C LEU A 46 2.95 14.16 11.90
N CYS A 47 1.74 14.48 12.37
CA CYS A 47 1.51 15.44 13.45
C CYS A 47 1.84 14.87 14.84
N CYS A 48 1.66 13.56 15.03
CA CYS A 48 1.83 12.86 16.30
C CYS A 48 2.61 11.56 16.04
N PRO A 49 3.94 11.63 15.87
CA PRO A 49 4.75 10.44 15.61
C PRO A 49 4.68 9.36 16.68
N GLU A 50 4.47 9.76 17.94
CA GLU A 50 4.29 8.94 19.14
C GLU A 50 2.99 8.15 19.16
N ALA A 51 1.98 8.52 18.35
CA ALA A 51 0.78 7.70 18.17
C ALA A 51 1.08 6.35 17.50
N ARG A 52 2.31 6.14 17.02
CA ARG A 52 2.78 4.84 16.50
C ARG A 52 3.08 3.86 17.64
N GLY A 53 2.03 3.24 18.15
CA GLY A 53 2.14 2.07 19.01
C GLY A 53 2.65 2.39 20.43
N ASP A 54 1.78 2.18 21.40
CA ASP A 54 2.02 2.45 22.83
C ASP A 54 1.70 1.23 23.71
N LEU A 55 1.43 0.08 23.08
CA LEU A 55 0.89 -1.07 23.80
C LEU A 55 1.92 -1.69 24.75
N PRO A 56 1.65 -1.85 26.06
CA PRO A 56 2.60 -2.42 27.01
C PRO A 56 3.05 -3.84 26.66
N PRO A 57 4.28 -4.26 27.02
CA PRO A 57 4.82 -5.60 26.75
C PRO A 57 3.88 -6.75 27.13
N GLU A 58 3.24 -6.65 28.28
CA GLU A 58 2.35 -7.63 28.88
C GLU A 58 1.06 -7.76 28.07
N ARG A 59 0.51 -6.61 27.65
CA ARG A 59 -0.69 -6.58 26.80
C ARG A 59 -0.39 -7.04 25.38
N ARG A 60 0.79 -6.72 24.84
CA ARG A 60 1.28 -7.27 23.58
C ARG A 60 1.39 -8.79 23.64
N ARG A 61 1.94 -9.34 24.74
CA ARG A 61 2.05 -10.79 24.95
C ARG A 61 0.68 -11.47 25.04
N ALA A 62 -0.26 -10.88 25.79
CA ALA A 62 -1.62 -11.40 25.91
C ALA A 62 -2.34 -11.43 24.55
N LEU A 63 -2.27 -10.33 23.77
CA LEU A 63 -2.83 -10.30 22.43
C LEU A 63 -2.16 -11.31 21.50
N ARG A 64 -0.84 -11.50 21.58
CA ARG A 64 -0.16 -12.55 20.80
C ARG A 64 -0.72 -13.93 21.12
N ALA A 65 -0.91 -14.28 22.40
CA ALA A 65 -1.49 -15.56 22.79
C ALA A 65 -2.90 -15.77 22.22
N GLU A 66 -3.74 -14.74 22.29
CA GLU A 66 -5.08 -14.75 21.71
C GLU A 66 -5.04 -14.97 20.19
N TRP A 67 -4.28 -14.14 19.47
CA TRP A 67 -4.23 -14.16 18.02
C TRP A 67 -3.54 -15.40 17.47
N TYR A 68 -2.45 -15.87 18.09
CA TYR A 68 -1.79 -17.12 17.69
C TYR A 68 -2.73 -18.31 17.82
N SER A 69 -3.54 -18.35 18.88
CA SER A 69 -4.53 -19.41 19.06
C SER A 69 -5.65 -19.34 18.00
N ARG A 70 -6.07 -18.14 17.60
CA ARG A 70 -7.09 -17.91 16.56
C ARG A 70 -6.59 -18.15 15.14
N LEU A 71 -5.32 -17.85 14.85
CA LEU A 71 -4.73 -17.99 13.52
C LEU A 71 -4.32 -19.44 13.22
N ALA A 72 -3.97 -20.21 14.26
CA ALA A 72 -3.62 -21.61 14.10
C ALA A 72 -4.81 -22.44 13.62
N ARG A 73 -4.61 -23.19 12.53
CA ARG A 73 -5.63 -24.08 11.95
C ARG A 73 -5.50 -25.52 12.46
N THR A 74 -4.36 -25.87 13.05
CA THR A 74 -4.07 -27.20 13.61
C THR A 74 -3.40 -27.08 14.98
N ASP A 75 -3.45 -28.14 15.78
CA ASP A 75 -2.78 -28.17 17.08
C ASP A 75 -1.26 -28.04 16.97
N ALA A 76 -0.67 -28.61 15.91
CA ALA A 76 0.75 -28.45 15.62
C ALA A 76 1.13 -26.99 15.32
N GLN A 77 0.31 -26.27 14.53
CA GLN A 77 0.51 -24.83 14.29
C GLN A 77 0.31 -24.01 15.56
N ARG A 78 -0.67 -24.37 16.38
CA ARG A 78 -0.93 -23.69 17.65
C ARG A 78 0.28 -23.82 18.58
N ALA A 79 0.80 -25.03 18.75
CA ALA A 79 2.01 -25.27 19.54
C ALA A 79 3.20 -24.47 18.99
N GLN A 80 3.39 -24.45 17.66
CA GLN A 80 4.44 -23.68 17.00
C GLN A 80 4.31 -22.17 17.26
N PHE A 81 3.11 -21.60 17.17
CA PHE A 81 2.91 -20.17 17.38
C PHE A 81 3.07 -19.80 18.85
N LEU A 82 2.49 -20.58 19.78
CA LEU A 82 2.61 -20.33 21.22
C LEU A 82 4.06 -20.44 21.73
N ALA A 83 4.88 -21.28 21.11
CA ALA A 83 6.32 -21.34 21.40
C ALA A 83 7.06 -20.02 21.11
N ARG A 84 6.48 -19.12 20.29
CA ARG A 84 7.05 -17.80 19.94
C ARG A 84 6.41 -16.62 20.67
N LEU A 85 5.78 -16.86 21.82
CA LEU A 85 5.12 -15.79 22.58
C LEU A 85 6.08 -14.71 23.09
N ASP A 86 7.22 -15.17 23.57
CA ASP A 86 8.25 -14.34 24.20
C ASP A 86 9.35 -13.91 23.21
N ASP A 87 9.49 -14.64 22.10
CA ASP A 87 10.38 -14.32 20.98
C ASP A 87 9.61 -14.33 19.64
N PRO A 88 8.82 -13.28 19.34
CA PRO A 88 8.05 -13.21 18.11
C PRO A 88 8.97 -12.91 16.92
N PRO A 89 8.60 -13.36 15.70
CA PRO A 89 9.33 -12.97 14.51
C PRO A 89 9.31 -11.45 14.33
N PRO A 90 10.37 -10.86 13.76
CA PRO A 90 10.41 -9.42 13.53
C PRO A 90 9.24 -8.99 12.63
N PRO A 91 8.71 -7.75 12.81
CA PRO A 91 7.70 -7.20 11.93
C PRO A 91 8.17 -7.23 10.47
N PHE A 92 7.22 -7.44 9.56
CA PHE A 92 7.50 -7.40 8.13
C PHE A 92 7.89 -5.96 7.74
N ALA A 93 9.15 -5.77 7.32
CA ALA A 93 9.72 -4.44 7.14
C ALA A 93 9.21 -3.71 5.89
N ASP A 94 8.99 -4.44 4.78
CA ASP A 94 8.53 -3.87 3.52
C ASP A 94 7.19 -4.48 3.12
N VAL A 95 6.12 -3.72 3.29
CA VAL A 95 4.75 -4.12 2.90
C VAL A 95 4.50 -3.99 1.39
N ARG A 96 5.46 -3.47 0.62
CA ARG A 96 5.34 -3.36 -0.83
C ARG A 96 5.42 -4.75 -1.46
N ARG A 97 4.76 -4.90 -2.61
CA ARG A 97 4.89 -6.13 -3.40
C ARG A 97 6.35 -6.30 -3.83
N PRO A 98 6.86 -7.54 -3.88
CA PRO A 98 8.16 -7.84 -4.49
C PRO A 98 8.24 -7.24 -5.90
N ASP A 99 9.41 -6.76 -6.30
CA ASP A 99 9.58 -6.05 -7.58
C ASP A 99 9.12 -6.87 -8.80
N GLU A 100 9.26 -8.20 -8.73
CA GLU A 100 8.74 -9.15 -9.73
C GLU A 100 7.22 -9.02 -9.99
N HIS A 101 6.47 -8.60 -8.98
CA HIS A 101 5.02 -8.43 -9.02
C HIS A 101 4.57 -6.97 -9.12
N ARG A 102 5.50 -6.03 -9.29
CA ARG A 102 5.22 -4.59 -9.47
C ARG A 102 5.05 -4.20 -10.94
N THR A 103 5.22 -5.15 -11.85
CA THR A 103 4.95 -4.94 -13.27
C THR A 103 3.44 -4.90 -13.51
N ALA A 104 2.99 -3.93 -14.30
CA ALA A 104 1.64 -3.97 -14.82
C ALA A 104 1.50 -5.24 -15.67
N TRP A 105 0.40 -5.96 -15.52
CA TRP A 105 0.13 -7.08 -16.41
C TRP A 105 -0.07 -6.53 -17.83
N VAL A 106 0.82 -6.91 -18.74
CA VAL A 106 0.73 -6.57 -20.16
C VAL A 106 0.32 -7.82 -20.93
N PRO A 107 -0.80 -7.78 -21.69
CA PRO A 107 -1.17 -8.88 -22.56
C PRO A 107 -0.02 -9.21 -23.55
N PRO A 108 0.25 -10.49 -23.87
CA PRO A 108 1.38 -10.88 -24.73
C PRO A 108 1.40 -10.16 -26.09
N LYS A 109 0.22 -9.87 -26.65
CA LYS A 109 0.07 -9.13 -27.91
C LYS A 109 0.57 -7.67 -27.81
N ILE A 110 0.35 -7.03 -26.67
CA ILE A 110 0.80 -5.65 -26.42
C ILE A 110 2.30 -5.66 -26.18
N ALA A 111 2.81 -6.59 -25.36
CA ALA A 111 4.24 -6.72 -25.08
C ALA A 111 5.07 -6.92 -26.37
N ARG A 112 4.59 -7.76 -27.30
CA ARG A 112 5.24 -7.96 -28.60
C ARG A 112 5.28 -6.69 -29.44
N LYS A 113 4.15 -5.96 -29.49
CA LYS A 113 4.06 -4.69 -30.24
C LYS A 113 4.99 -3.62 -29.67
N GLU A 114 5.10 -3.53 -28.35
CA GLU A 114 6.02 -2.61 -27.68
C GLU A 114 7.49 -2.92 -28.01
N GLN A 115 7.86 -4.21 -28.08
CA GLN A 115 9.21 -4.64 -28.48
C GLN A 115 9.51 -4.30 -29.95
N GLU A 116 8.58 -4.56 -30.87
CA GLU A 116 8.72 -4.21 -32.29
C GLU A 116 8.88 -2.69 -32.47
N GLN A 117 8.09 -1.89 -31.75
CA GLN A 117 8.18 -0.42 -31.79
C GLN A 117 9.50 0.08 -31.19
N ALA A 118 9.95 -0.50 -30.08
CA ALA A 118 11.23 -0.15 -29.46
C ALA A 118 12.42 -0.49 -30.36
N ALA A 119 12.39 -1.63 -31.05
CA ALA A 119 13.40 -2.02 -32.03
C ALA A 119 13.45 -1.05 -33.21
N SER A 120 12.28 -0.72 -33.79
CA SER A 120 12.22 0.24 -34.90
C SER A 120 12.68 1.65 -34.50
N LEU A 121 12.35 2.10 -33.28
CA LEU A 121 12.84 3.38 -32.74
C LEU A 121 14.34 3.36 -32.49
N ALA A 122 14.91 2.21 -32.06
CA ALA A 122 16.35 2.06 -31.88
C ALA A 122 17.09 2.11 -33.22
N GLU A 123 16.58 1.42 -34.24
CA GLU A 123 17.09 1.46 -35.61
C GLU A 123 17.05 2.88 -36.19
N GLN A 124 15.92 3.59 -36.04
CA GLN A 124 15.80 4.99 -36.48
C GLN A 124 16.78 5.93 -35.75
N ARG A 125 16.98 5.72 -34.44
CA ARG A 125 17.96 6.49 -33.66
C ARG A 125 19.39 6.20 -34.06
N GLN A 126 19.68 4.98 -34.48
CA GLN A 126 21.01 4.60 -34.96
C GLN A 126 21.28 5.21 -36.35
N ALA A 127 20.33 5.12 -37.28
CA ALA A 127 20.44 5.76 -38.59
C ALA A 127 20.63 7.28 -38.50
N LEU A 128 19.89 7.96 -37.61
CA LEU A 128 20.05 9.40 -37.34
C LEU A 128 21.41 9.77 -36.73
N ARG A 129 22.08 8.86 -36.02
CA ARG A 129 23.45 9.08 -35.51
C ARG A 129 24.49 8.91 -36.61
N GLU A 130 24.33 7.88 -37.46
CA GLU A 130 25.24 7.60 -38.57
C GLU A 130 25.17 8.70 -39.65
N ASP A 131 23.98 9.23 -39.96
CA ASP A 131 23.81 10.36 -40.88
C ASP A 131 24.39 11.68 -40.33
N GLY A 132 24.35 11.87 -39.00
CA GLY A 132 24.94 13.03 -38.33
C GLY A 132 26.47 13.02 -38.31
N GLU A 133 27.10 11.85 -38.32
CA GLU A 133 28.56 11.70 -38.41
C GLU A 133 29.07 11.82 -39.86
N ALA A 134 28.27 11.44 -40.86
CA ALA A 134 28.64 11.52 -42.28
C ALA A 134 28.52 12.94 -42.89
N GLY A 135 27.73 13.84 -42.29
CA GLY A 135 27.52 15.22 -42.77
C GLY A 135 28.50 16.27 -42.22
N GLY A 136 29.46 15.87 -41.39
CA GLY A 136 30.39 16.76 -40.68
C GLY A 136 31.86 16.72 -41.13
N ALA A 137 32.13 16.19 -42.33
CA ALA A 137 33.47 16.17 -42.94
C ALA A 137 33.58 17.12 -44.14
#